data_AF-A0A158L643-F1
#
_entry.id   AF-A0A158L643-F1
#
_cell.length_a   1.000
_cell.length_b   1.000
_cell.length_c   1.000
_cell.angle_alpha   90.00
_cell.angle_beta   90.00
_cell.angle_gamma   90.00
#
_symmetry.space_group_name_H-M   'P 1'
#
loop_
_entity.id
_entity.type
_entity.pdbx_description
1 polymer ?
#
loop_
_entity_poly.entity_id
_entity_poly.type
_entity_poly.pdbx_seq_one_letter_code
_entity_poly.pdbx_strand_id
1 'polypeptide(L)' 'MKLDEDEPVMLQIYRLPSALWGGRLSVGEEVIGELGAFQSTKEVEQAAADTGLYPDRIEIEKSA' A
#
# COMPACT_ATOMS: atom_id res chain seq x y z
N MET A 1 7.09 -5.47 -25.39
CA MET A 1 7.01 -4.69 -24.14
C MET A 1 8.02 -5.31 -23.20
N LYS A 2 9.07 -4.57 -22.84
CA LYS A 2 9.88 -4.95 -21.69
C LYS A 2 9.00 -4.66 -20.49
N LEU A 3 8.62 -5.69 -19.75
CA LEU A 3 8.36 -5.48 -18.33
C LEU A 3 9.74 -5.10 -17.79
N ASP A 4 9.94 -3.82 -17.47
CA ASP A 4 11.12 -3.43 -16.73
C ASP A 4 10.98 -4.13 -15.37
N GLU A 5 11.73 -5.22 -15.17
CA GLU A 5 11.63 -6.15 -14.03
C GLU A 5 11.98 -5.49 -12.66
N ASP A 6 12.04 -4.16 -12.60
CA ASP A 6 12.47 -3.33 -11.47
C ASP A 6 11.44 -2.26 -11.09
N GLU A 7 10.17 -2.40 -11.48
CA GLU A 7 9.14 -1.47 -10.99
C GLU A 7 8.95 -1.65 -9.47
N PRO A 8 9.14 -0.60 -8.66
CA PRO A 8 9.12 -0.71 -7.21
C PRO A 8 7.70 -1.05 -6.73
N VAL A 9 7.61 -1.91 -5.70
CA VAL A 9 6.35 -2.16 -5.02
C VAL A 9 6.02 -0.92 -4.18
N MET A 10 4.91 -0.27 -4.52
CA MET A 10 4.39 0.90 -3.83
C MET A 10 3.28 0.49 -2.87
N LEU A 11 3.36 0.93 -1.62
CA LEU A 11 2.25 0.90 -0.67
C LEU A 11 1.67 2.29 -0.49
N GLN A 12 0.45 2.51 -0.97
CA GLN A 12 -0.31 3.73 -0.73
C GLN A 12 -1.23 3.53 0.47
N ILE A 13 -1.04 4.32 1.51
CA ILE A 13 -1.86 4.32 2.73
C ILE A 13 -2.77 5.55 2.70
N TYR A 14 -4.08 5.33 2.78
CA TYR A 14 -5.08 6.38 2.64
C TYR A 14 -6.16 6.29 3.71
N ARG A 15 -6.85 7.42 3.95
CA ARG A 15 -7.92 7.48 4.94
C ARG A 15 -9.22 6.95 4.32
N LEU A 16 -9.84 5.98 4.97
CA LEU A 16 -11.16 5.49 4.60
C LEU A 16 -12.26 6.40 5.16
N PRO A 17 -13.47 6.42 4.56
CA PRO A 17 -14.63 7.16 5.10
C PRO A 17 -15.01 6.77 6.53
N SER A 18 -14.63 5.57 6.96
CA SER A 18 -14.82 5.05 8.33
C SER A 18 -13.83 5.63 9.36
N ALA A 19 -13.00 6.61 8.98
CA ALA A 19 -11.87 7.15 9.74
C ALA A 19 -10.72 6.16 10.02
N LEU A 20 -10.84 4.93 9.51
CA LEU A 20 -9.79 3.91 9.48
C LEU A 20 -8.80 4.16 8.34
N TRP A 21 -7.71 3.41 8.33
CA TRP A 21 -6.68 3.45 7.30
C TRP A 21 -6.80 2.24 6.38
N GLY A 22 -6.74 2.49 5.07
CA GLY A 22 -6.64 1.46 4.04
C GLY A 22 -5.25 1.45 3.43
N GLY A 23 -4.90 0.35 2.77
CA GLY A 23 -3.67 0.23 2.01
C GLY A 23 -3.94 -0.28 0.60
N ARG A 24 -3.19 0.22 -0.38
CA ARG A 24 -3.18 -0.31 -1.74
C ARG A 24 -1.74 -0.61 -2.14
N LEU A 25 -1.52 -1.82 -2.64
CA LEU A 25 -0.24 -2.28 -3.16
C LEU A 25 -0.28 -2.26 -4.68
N SER A 26 0.70 -1.61 -5.28
CA SER A 26 0.85 -1.55 -6.74
C SER A 26 2.30 -1.73 -7.18
N VAL A 27 2.48 -2.25 -8.38
CA VAL A 27 3.77 -2.33 -9.09
C VAL A 27 3.58 -1.51 -10.37
N GLY A 28 4.30 -0.39 -10.47
CA GLY A 28 4.04 0.61 -11.51
C GLY A 28 2.59 1.10 -11.47
N GLU A 29 1.87 0.89 -12.58
CA GLU A 29 0.45 1.25 -12.71
C GLU A 29 -0.51 0.09 -12.34
N GLU A 30 0.01 -1.11 -12.08
CA GLU A 30 -0.78 -2.31 -11.79
C GLU A 30 -1.04 -2.45 -10.28
N VAL A 31 -2.31 -2.58 -9.89
CA VAL A 31 -2.70 -2.88 -8.50
C VAL A 31 -2.61 -4.38 -8.27
N ILE A 32 -1.71 -4.79 -7.36
CA ILE A 32 -1.46 -6.20 -7.02
C ILE A 32 -2.23 -6.64 -5.77
N GLY A 33 -2.71 -5.69 -4.96
CA GLY A 33 -3.50 -6.01 -3.77
C GLY A 33 -4.08 -4.79 -3.07
N GLU A 34 -5.14 -5.01 -2.30
CA GLU A 34 -5.71 -4.03 -1.39
C GLU A 34 -5.74 -4.60 0.03
N LEU A 35 -5.36 -3.78 0.98
CA LEU A 35 -5.35 -4.06 2.41
C LEU A 35 -6.62 -3.46 3.00
N GLY A 36 -7.23 -4.19 3.95
CA GLY A 36 -8.48 -3.83 4.59
C GLY A 36 -8.44 -2.56 5.44
N ALA A 37 -9.38 -2.44 6.38
CA ALA A 37 -9.49 -1.26 7.23
C ALA A 37 -8.78 -1.47 8.59
N PHE A 38 -7.77 -0.64 8.86
CA PHE A 38 -6.92 -0.72 10.04
C PHE A 38 -7.02 0.54 10.91
N GLN A 39 -6.65 0.44 12.18
CA GLN A 39 -6.74 1.55 13.14
C GLN A 39 -5.59 2.55 12.96
N SER A 40 -4.46 2.14 12.38
CA SER A 40 -3.29 3.00 12.17
C SER A 40 -2.56 2.68 10.87
N THR A 41 -1.77 3.64 10.38
CA THR A 41 -0.89 3.44 9.21
C THR A 41 0.11 2.31 9.44
N LYS A 42 0.61 2.16 10.67
CA LYS A 42 1.55 1.08 11.04
C LYS A 42 0.95 -0.31 10.92
N GLU A 43 -0.34 -0.46 11.23
CA GLU A 43 -1.04 -1.74 11.03
C GLU A 43 -1.21 -2.08 9.55
N VAL A 44 -1.38 -1.06 8.69
CA VAL A 44 -1.39 -1.25 7.22
C VAL A 44 -0.03 -1.74 6.73
N GLU A 45 1.06 -1.12 7.20
CA GLU A 45 2.43 -1.54 6.86
C GLU A 45 2.71 -2.98 7.31
N GLN A 46 2.30 -3.33 8.54
CA GLN A 46 2.45 -4.69 9.05
C GLN A 46 1.63 -5.69 8.24
N ALA A 47 0.38 -5.34 7.88
CA ALA A 47 -0.46 -6.19 7.05
C ALA A 47 0.17 -6.45 5.67
N ALA A 48 0.80 -5.43 5.07
CA ALA A 48 1.57 -5.61 3.83
C ALA A 48 2.71 -6.64 4.03
N ALA A 49 3.52 -6.46 5.08
CA ALA A 49 4.61 -7.37 5.39
C ALA A 49 4.13 -8.81 5.66
N ASP A 50 2.97 -8.97 6.30
CA ASP A 50 2.37 -10.28 6.59
C ASP A 50 1.92 -11.02 5.31
N THR A 51 1.65 -10.29 4.21
CA THR A 51 1.42 -10.90 2.89
C THR A 51 2.69 -11.38 2.20
N GLY A 52 3.87 -11.08 2.76
CA GLY A 52 5.17 -11.33 2.15
C GLY A 52 5.59 -10.28 1.11
N LEU A 53 4.77 -9.22 0.94
CA LEU A 53 5.08 -8.08 0.10
C LEU A 53 5.76 -7.00 0.93
N TYR A 54 7.03 -6.73 0.62
CA TYR A 54 7.79 -5.65 1.24
C TYR A 54 7.81 -4.46 0.29
N PRO A 55 6.99 -3.43 0.53
CA PRO A 55 6.97 -2.26 -0.33
C PRO A 55 8.30 -1.51 -0.27
N ASP A 56 8.85 -1.20 -1.43
CA ASP A 56 10.06 -0.38 -1.58
C ASP A 56 9.80 1.08 -1.19
N ARG A 57 8.55 1.53 -1.34
CA ARG A 57 8.11 2.89 -1.04
C ARG A 57 6.73 2.89 -0.42
N ILE A 58 6.58 3.71 0.61
CA ILE A 58 5.32 3.89 1.33
C ILE A 58 4.90 5.35 1.19
N GLU A 59 3.72 5.58 0.62
CA GLU A 59 3.11 6.90 0.52
C GLU A 59 1.91 6.97 1.45
N ILE A 60 1.94 7.89 2.41
CA ILE A 60 0.83 8.11 3.33
C ILE A 60 0.12 9.38 2.91
N GLU A 61 -1.16 9.26 2.56
CA GLU A 61 -2.00 10.41 2.26
C GLU A 61 -2.13 11.28 3.52
N LYS A 62 -1.49 12.45 3.48
CA LYS A 62 -1.66 13.47 4.51
C LYS A 62 -2.99 14.17 4.21
N SER A 63 -3.98 13.95 5.06
CA SER A 63 -5.20 14.75 5.05
C SER A 63 -4.79 16.24 5.17
N ALA A 64 -5.04 17.01 4.11
CA ALA A 64 -4.76 18.45 4.06
C ALA A 64 -5.65 19.23 5.05
#